data_AF-A0A661NRS6-F1
#
_entry.id   AF-A0A661NRS6-F1
#
_cell.length_a   1.000
_cell.length_b   1.000
_cell.length_c   1.000
_cell.angle_alpha   90.00
_cell.angle_beta   90.00
_cell.angle_gamma   90.00
#
_symmetry.space_group_name_H-M   'P 1'
#
loop_
_entity.id
_entity.type
_entity.pdbx_description
1 polymer ?
#
loop_
_entity_poly.entity_id
_entity_poly.type
_entity_poly.pdbx_seq_one_letter_code
_entity_poly.pdbx_strand_id
1 'polypeptide(L)'
;MVLVLVTPVVWGSLSPTSALAQDKEGLRVAIGGEAGWRWTPLGHDSIPRVEDTFQMGYHAALSLQIGGSSGGFYTYARFDGFAPTGLDTFPFMAEVRLGYFSNVHYFDVGGPRESTSTHYQGTRCYGNSCYDHYQERTTRWWEPAGWVNGLRYIYGAGRLISGTEVVKGSLDTQYAAAAAIGVGMMETKFTTWFAETEILFFPGVQWQEEERSEWGWYFRGGALFGPVFIDLTVLLDPAIGGELSIGAGFMLGN
;
A
#
# COMPACT_ATOMS: atom_id res chain seq x y z
N MET A 1 10.62 -27.79 23.70
CA MET A 1 10.24 -26.50 24.33
C MET A 1 11.45 -25.58 24.18
N VAL A 2 11.50 -24.83 23.08
CA VAL A 2 12.63 -23.95 22.75
C VAL A 2 12.25 -22.54 23.18
N LEU A 3 12.88 -22.06 24.24
CA LEU A 3 12.79 -20.70 24.72
C LEU A 3 13.64 -19.83 23.79
N VAL A 4 13.02 -19.14 22.85
CA VAL A 4 13.71 -18.12 22.04
C VAL A 4 13.73 -16.83 22.85
N LEU A 5 14.89 -16.52 23.43
CA LEU A 5 15.21 -15.20 23.95
C LEU A 5 15.18 -14.22 22.78
N VAL A 6 14.11 -13.45 22.67
CA VAL A 6 14.05 -12.27 21.80
C VAL A 6 14.86 -11.17 22.48
N THR A 7 16.16 -11.09 22.16
CA THR A 7 16.93 -9.87 22.40
C THR A 7 16.44 -8.81 21.42
N PRO A 8 16.02 -7.61 21.87
CA PRO A 8 15.75 -6.51 20.96
C PRO A 8 17.07 -6.13 20.28
N VAL A 9 17.18 -6.41 18.98
CA VAL A 9 18.18 -5.76 18.14
C VAL A 9 17.78 -4.29 18.09
N VAL A 10 18.52 -3.48 18.84
CA VAL A 10 18.45 -2.04 18.84
C VAL A 10 18.79 -1.59 17.41
N TRP A 11 17.75 -1.31 16.63
CA TRP A 11 17.86 -0.44 15.48
C TRP A 11 18.46 0.87 15.98
N GLY A 12 19.51 1.33 15.30
CA GLY A 12 20.36 2.44 15.69
C GLY A 12 19.58 3.52 16.45
N SER A 13 19.99 3.73 17.69
CA SER A 13 19.45 4.71 18.58
C SER A 13 19.18 6.04 17.86
N LEU A 14 17.92 6.44 17.79
CA LEU A 14 17.59 7.86 17.94
C LEU A 14 17.84 8.23 19.41
N SER A 15 19.10 8.27 19.82
CA SER A 15 19.49 8.77 21.14
C SER A 15 19.50 10.31 21.11
N PRO A 16 18.93 11.01 22.11
CA PRO A 16 18.85 12.48 22.16
C PRO A 16 20.17 13.18 22.54
N THR A 17 21.31 12.50 22.44
CA THR A 17 22.63 13.06 22.73
C THR A 17 23.43 13.31 21.46
N SER A 18 22.94 14.26 20.68
CA SER A 18 23.74 15.03 19.71
C SER A 18 23.20 16.46 19.63
N ALA A 19 22.95 17.07 20.80
CA ALA A 19 23.18 18.51 20.92
C ALA A 19 24.66 18.74 20.56
N LEU A 20 24.90 19.46 19.45
CA LEU A 20 26.18 19.68 18.77
C LEU A 20 26.59 18.60 17.74
N ALA A 21 25.70 18.25 16.82
CA ALA A 21 26.13 18.00 15.44
C ALA A 21 25.72 19.22 14.61
N GLN A 22 26.73 20.00 14.22
CA GLN A 22 26.60 21.13 13.30
C GLN A 22 25.62 20.83 12.17
N ASP A 23 24.68 21.76 12.05
CA ASP A 23 23.97 22.12 10.84
C ASP A 23 24.88 21.97 9.61
N LYS A 24 24.71 20.86 8.89
CA LYS A 24 25.08 20.76 7.48
C LYS A 24 23.81 20.33 6.76
N GLU A 25 23.18 21.32 6.15
CA GLU A 25 22.22 21.19 5.06
C GLU A 25 22.86 20.34 3.94
N GLY A 26 22.91 19.03 4.15
CA GLY A 26 23.49 18.07 3.23
C GLY A 26 22.38 17.37 2.47
N LEU A 27 22.44 17.44 1.15
CA LEU A 27 21.72 16.53 0.26
C LEU A 27 22.00 15.09 0.71
N ARG A 28 20.95 14.34 1.03
CA ARG A 28 21.02 12.92 1.36
C ARG A 28 20.51 12.13 0.17
N VAL A 29 21.24 11.07 -0.16
CA VAL A 29 20.83 10.07 -1.15
C VAL A 29 20.67 8.75 -0.41
N ALA A 30 19.48 8.17 -0.48
CA ALA A 30 19.13 6.90 0.15
C ALA A 30 18.62 5.94 -0.92
N ILE A 31 19.07 4.68 -0.84
CA ILE A 31 18.61 3.60 -1.72
C ILE A 31 18.01 2.54 -0.81
N GLY A 32 16.71 2.30 -1.00
CA GLY A 32 15.98 1.27 -0.31
C GLY A 32 15.33 0.31 -1.29
N GLY A 33 14.96 -0.87 -0.84
CA GLY A 33 14.13 -1.79 -1.61
C GLY A 33 13.19 -2.55 -0.69
N GLU A 34 12.23 -3.22 -1.29
CA GLU A 34 11.41 -4.21 -0.60
C GLU A 34 11.32 -5.47 -1.44
N ALA A 35 11.19 -6.62 -0.80
CA ALA A 35 10.78 -7.83 -1.48
C ALA A 35 9.97 -8.71 -0.53
N GLY A 36 9.11 -9.54 -1.09
CA GLY A 36 8.27 -10.40 -0.28
C GLY A 36 7.30 -11.23 -1.09
N TRP A 37 6.37 -11.82 -0.36
CA TRP A 37 5.30 -12.66 -0.88
C TRP A 37 3.96 -11.99 -0.62
N ARG A 38 2.99 -12.37 -1.42
CA ARG A 38 1.63 -11.89 -1.36
C ARG A 38 0.69 -13.07 -1.47
N TRP A 39 -0.26 -13.14 -0.55
CA TRP A 39 -1.36 -14.09 -0.62
C TRP A 39 -2.64 -13.36 -1.00
N THR A 40 -3.32 -13.79 -2.06
CA THR A 40 -4.55 -13.17 -2.57
C THR A 40 -5.76 -14.05 -2.30
N PRO A 41 -6.36 -13.99 -1.09
CA PRO A 41 -7.53 -14.80 -0.73
C PRO A 41 -8.77 -14.51 -1.57
N LEU A 42 -8.98 -13.27 -2.02
CA LEU A 42 -10.20 -12.86 -2.74
C LEU A 42 -9.87 -11.98 -3.94
N GLY A 43 -10.69 -12.09 -4.99
CA GLY A 43 -10.64 -11.21 -6.15
C GLY A 43 -10.10 -11.85 -7.43
N HIS A 44 -9.43 -11.06 -8.26
CA HIS A 44 -9.00 -11.35 -9.62
C HIS A 44 -10.14 -11.79 -10.53
N ASP A 45 -11.28 -11.10 -10.40
CA ASP A 45 -12.54 -11.47 -11.05
C ASP A 45 -12.44 -11.47 -12.58
N SER A 46 -11.49 -10.71 -13.13
CA SER A 46 -11.25 -10.61 -14.58
C SER A 46 -10.27 -11.66 -15.12
N ILE A 47 -9.53 -12.37 -14.25
CA ILE A 47 -8.49 -13.33 -14.66
C ILE A 47 -9.01 -14.76 -14.42
N PRO A 48 -8.96 -15.67 -15.42
CA PRO A 48 -9.43 -17.04 -15.28
C PRO A 48 -8.65 -17.79 -14.20
N ARG A 49 -9.32 -18.15 -13.11
CA ARG A 49 -8.78 -19.03 -12.07
C ARG A 49 -9.07 -20.48 -12.45
N VAL A 50 -8.04 -21.24 -12.83
CA VAL A 50 -8.10 -22.69 -12.63
C VAL A 50 -7.82 -22.90 -11.16
N GLU A 51 -8.70 -23.62 -10.45
CA GLU A 51 -8.75 -23.76 -9.00
C GLU A 51 -7.34 -23.74 -8.35
N ASP A 52 -7.08 -22.70 -7.53
CA ASP A 52 -5.91 -22.50 -6.66
C ASP A 52 -4.56 -22.02 -7.24
N THR A 53 -4.42 -21.76 -8.54
CA THR A 53 -3.09 -21.46 -9.11
C THR A 53 -2.51 -20.06 -8.83
N PHE A 54 -3.33 -19.05 -8.49
CA PHE A 54 -2.90 -17.65 -8.37
C PHE A 54 -2.89 -17.08 -6.95
N GLN A 55 -3.06 -17.92 -5.93
CA GLN A 55 -3.16 -17.40 -4.56
C GLN A 55 -1.85 -16.80 -4.06
N MET A 56 -0.69 -17.19 -4.62
CA MET A 56 0.62 -16.74 -4.14
C MET A 56 1.36 -15.92 -5.20
N GLY A 57 1.62 -14.66 -4.87
CA GLY A 57 2.49 -13.77 -5.61
C GLY A 57 3.79 -13.47 -4.87
N TYR A 58 4.72 -12.90 -5.60
CA TYR A 58 5.95 -12.32 -5.11
C TYR A 58 6.05 -10.89 -5.61
N HIS A 59 6.73 -10.06 -4.83
CA HIS A 59 7.02 -8.70 -5.26
C HIS A 59 8.45 -8.32 -4.91
N ALA A 60 8.98 -7.41 -5.70
CA ALA A 60 10.23 -6.74 -5.44
C ALA A 60 10.11 -5.28 -5.89
N ALA A 61 10.64 -4.37 -5.09
CA ALA A 61 10.70 -2.98 -5.45
C ALA A 61 12.03 -2.35 -5.03
N LEU A 62 12.36 -1.28 -5.75
CA LEU A 62 13.54 -0.46 -5.52
C LEU A 62 13.09 0.99 -5.41
N SER A 63 13.69 1.72 -4.48
CA SER A 63 13.45 3.13 -4.23
C SER A 63 14.79 3.88 -4.20
N LEU A 64 14.78 5.07 -4.76
CA LEU A 64 15.86 6.04 -4.65
C LEU A 64 15.27 7.35 -4.16
N GLN A 65 15.76 7.85 -3.05
CA GLN A 65 15.34 9.10 -2.43
C GLN A 65 16.50 10.08 -2.42
N ILE A 66 16.22 11.31 -2.83
CA ILE A 66 17.19 12.40 -2.90
C ILE A 66 16.57 13.62 -2.22
N GLY A 67 17.08 14.02 -1.05
CA GLY A 67 16.42 15.05 -0.25
C GLY A 67 17.22 15.55 0.94
N GLY A 68 16.70 16.57 1.61
CA GLY A 68 17.29 17.18 2.81
C GLY A 68 16.48 16.90 4.07
N SER A 69 16.65 17.75 5.08
CA SER A 69 15.97 17.64 6.38
C SER A 69 14.45 17.86 6.31
N SER A 70 13.94 18.61 5.33
CA SER A 70 12.51 18.93 5.17
C SER A 70 11.76 18.02 4.20
N GLY A 71 12.48 17.35 3.28
CA GLY A 71 11.88 16.55 2.22
C GLY A 71 12.77 16.44 0.98
N GLY A 72 12.23 15.86 -0.08
CA GLY A 72 12.96 15.64 -1.32
C GLY A 72 12.16 14.91 -2.39
N PHE A 73 12.87 14.45 -3.42
CA PHE A 73 12.30 13.67 -4.50
C PHE A 73 12.55 12.19 -4.27
N TYR A 74 11.61 11.36 -4.69
CA TYR A 74 11.84 9.95 -4.75
C TYR A 74 11.38 9.35 -6.08
N THR A 75 12.06 8.28 -6.44
CA THR A 75 11.70 7.40 -7.54
C THR A 75 11.54 6.01 -6.99
N TYR A 76 10.60 5.26 -7.53
CA TYR A 76 10.30 3.92 -7.07
C TYR A 76 9.92 3.06 -8.27
N ALA A 77 10.38 1.82 -8.28
CA ALA A 77 10.04 0.84 -9.29
C ALA A 77 9.65 -0.45 -8.58
N ARG A 78 8.49 -1.02 -8.92
CA ARG A 78 7.97 -2.26 -8.34
C ARG A 78 7.63 -3.24 -9.44
N PHE A 79 7.81 -4.51 -9.10
CA PHE A 79 7.35 -5.64 -9.87
C PHE A 79 6.60 -6.60 -8.94
N ASP A 80 5.43 -7.04 -9.37
CA ASP A 80 4.64 -8.10 -8.76
C ASP A 80 4.43 -9.20 -9.80
N GLY A 81 4.69 -10.46 -9.42
CA GLY A 81 4.39 -11.62 -10.25
C GLY A 81 3.64 -12.68 -9.46
N PHE A 82 2.71 -13.39 -10.11
CA PHE A 82 1.91 -14.45 -9.48
C PHE A 82 2.35 -15.82 -9.95
N ALA A 83 2.99 -16.62 -9.09
CA ALA A 83 3.60 -17.90 -9.47
C ALA A 83 2.61 -18.82 -10.22
N PRO A 84 3.03 -19.56 -11.26
CA PRO A 84 2.13 -20.44 -11.97
C PRO A 84 2.07 -21.78 -11.22
N THR A 85 0.95 -22.46 -11.27
CA THR A 85 0.98 -23.93 -11.22
C THR A 85 0.56 -24.45 -12.59
N GLY A 86 1.48 -24.32 -13.56
CA GLY A 86 1.34 -24.90 -14.90
C GLY A 86 1.15 -23.90 -16.05
N LEU A 87 2.13 -23.91 -16.97
CA LEU A 87 2.15 -23.46 -18.38
C LEU A 87 1.53 -22.08 -18.77
N ASP A 88 2.43 -21.21 -19.25
CA ASP A 88 2.25 -20.10 -20.21
C ASP A 88 1.22 -18.99 -19.94
N THR A 89 0.82 -18.79 -18.69
CA THR A 89 0.00 -17.63 -18.28
C THR A 89 0.59 -17.02 -17.02
N PHE A 90 1.02 -15.76 -17.07
CA PHE A 90 1.51 -15.10 -15.87
C PHE A 90 1.03 -13.67 -15.84
N PRO A 91 0.10 -13.33 -14.94
CA PRO A 91 -0.13 -11.94 -14.68
C PRO A 91 1.08 -11.37 -13.95
N PHE A 92 1.59 -10.26 -14.45
CA PHE A 92 2.56 -9.45 -13.74
C PHE A 92 2.08 -8.01 -13.73
N MET A 93 2.47 -7.30 -12.68
CA MET A 93 2.34 -5.86 -12.61
C MET A 93 3.73 -5.27 -12.48
N ALA A 94 4.00 -4.23 -13.27
CA ALA A 94 5.17 -3.40 -13.13
C ALA A 94 4.72 -1.96 -12.92
N GLU A 95 5.36 -1.27 -12.00
CA GLU A 95 5.01 0.10 -11.65
C GLU A 95 6.27 0.95 -11.53
N VAL A 96 6.16 2.18 -12.00
CA VAL A 96 7.17 3.21 -11.74
C VAL A 96 6.47 4.43 -11.14
N ARG A 97 7.02 4.96 -10.04
CA ARG A 97 6.54 6.16 -9.37
C ARG A 97 7.60 7.24 -9.36
N LEU A 98 7.13 8.47 -9.46
CA LEU A 98 7.92 9.68 -9.28
C LEU A 98 7.15 10.60 -8.36
N GLY A 99 7.81 11.09 -7.31
CA GLY A 99 7.10 11.88 -6.32
C GLY A 99 7.98 12.76 -5.45
N TYR A 100 7.29 13.47 -4.58
CA TYR A 100 7.89 14.29 -3.53
C TYR A 100 7.54 13.69 -2.18
N PHE A 101 8.50 13.69 -1.26
CA PHE A 101 8.31 13.33 0.13
C PHE A 101 8.67 14.49 1.06
N SER A 102 8.02 14.54 2.21
CA SER A 102 8.34 15.44 3.31
C SER A 102 8.65 14.62 4.55
N ASN A 103 9.70 15.01 5.26
CA ASN A 103 10.01 14.44 6.56
C ASN A 103 9.09 15.04 7.62
N VAL A 104 8.54 14.18 8.45
CA VAL A 104 7.68 14.56 9.58
C VAL A 104 8.43 14.28 10.85
N HIS A 105 8.59 15.31 11.69
CA HIS A 105 9.17 15.20 13.02
C HIS A 105 8.44 16.13 13.98
N TYR A 106 7.66 15.57 14.89
CA TYR A 106 6.99 16.36 15.93
C TYR A 106 6.82 15.55 17.21
N PHE A 107 6.68 16.26 18.33
CA PHE A 107 6.34 15.63 19.60
C PHE A 107 4.83 15.58 19.77
N ASP A 108 4.28 14.38 19.90
CA ASP A 108 2.90 14.19 20.29
C ASP A 108 2.82 14.09 21.82
N VAL A 109 2.11 15.03 22.44
CA VAL A 109 1.91 15.11 23.89
C VAL A 109 1.07 13.94 24.44
N GLY A 110 0.45 13.14 23.56
CA GLY A 110 -0.40 12.02 23.95
C GLY A 110 -1.69 12.47 24.63
N GLY A 111 -2.37 11.53 25.26
CA GLY A 111 -3.63 11.75 25.98
C GLY A 111 -4.82 10.99 25.39
N PRO A 112 -6.04 11.35 25.82
CA PRO A 112 -7.24 10.71 25.33
C PRO A 112 -7.47 11.04 23.85
N ARG A 113 -7.70 10.00 23.06
CA ARG A 113 -8.13 10.05 21.67
C ARG A 113 -9.52 9.49 21.52
N GLU A 114 -10.22 9.98 20.50
CA GLU A 114 -11.47 9.38 20.07
C GLU A 114 -11.55 9.38 18.54
N SER A 115 -12.14 8.31 18.01
CA SER A 115 -12.53 8.22 16.59
C SER A 115 -13.98 7.78 16.53
N THR A 116 -14.75 8.52 15.74
CA THR A 116 -16.16 8.24 15.50
C THR A 116 -16.32 7.73 14.09
N SER A 117 -16.87 6.53 13.97
CA SER A 117 -17.28 5.93 12.70
C SER A 117 -18.79 5.92 12.62
N THR A 118 -19.32 6.26 11.45
CA THR A 118 -20.76 6.28 11.19
C THR A 118 -21.08 5.21 10.17
N HIS A 119 -21.90 4.22 10.56
CA HIS A 119 -22.33 3.14 9.69
C HIS A 119 -23.83 3.26 9.39
N TYR A 120 -24.18 3.24 8.11
CA TYR A 120 -25.58 3.18 7.67
C TYR A 120 -26.21 1.84 8.07
N GLN A 121 -27.41 1.89 8.64
CA GLN A 121 -28.15 0.73 9.15
C GLN A 121 -29.41 0.42 8.33
N GLY A 122 -29.78 1.26 7.37
CA GLY A 122 -30.98 1.10 6.55
C GLY A 122 -31.91 2.30 6.60
N THR A 123 -32.86 2.35 5.68
CA THR A 123 -33.92 3.36 5.62
C THR A 123 -35.20 2.79 6.21
N ARG A 124 -35.87 3.55 7.09
CA ARG A 124 -37.23 3.22 7.55
C ARG A 124 -38.22 4.25 7.03
N CYS A 125 -39.32 3.77 6.46
CA CYS A 125 -40.39 4.62 5.96
C CYS A 125 -41.64 4.47 6.84
N TYR A 126 -42.23 5.61 7.23
CA TYR A 126 -43.51 5.69 7.92
C TYR A 126 -44.45 6.63 7.15
N GLY A 127 -45.51 6.06 6.56
CA GLY A 127 -46.41 6.81 5.69
C GLY A 127 -45.68 7.38 4.46
N ASN A 128 -45.72 8.70 4.29
CA ASN A 128 -45.09 9.39 3.15
C ASN A 128 -43.68 9.93 3.46
N SER A 129 -43.04 9.48 4.55
CA SER A 129 -41.72 9.97 4.96
C SER A 129 -40.77 8.82 5.23
N CYS A 130 -39.55 8.92 4.70
CA CYS A 130 -38.46 7.96 4.90
C CYS A 130 -37.30 8.64 5.62
N TYR A 131 -36.69 7.90 6.56
CA TYR A 131 -35.53 8.36 7.33
C TYR A 131 -34.44 7.30 7.26
N ASP A 132 -33.23 7.75 6.93
CA ASP A 132 -32.03 6.93 6.99
C ASP A 132 -31.56 6.82 8.45
N HIS A 133 -31.34 5.59 8.89
CA HIS A 133 -30.77 5.32 10.20
C HIS A 133 -29.27 5.09 10.06
N TYR A 134 -28.51 5.81 10.87
CA TYR A 134 -27.08 5.64 11.02
C TYR A 134 -26.78 5.26 12.45
N GLN A 135 -25.87 4.31 12.64
CA GLN A 135 -25.28 4.01 13.92
C GLN A 135 -23.93 4.69 14.01
N GLU A 136 -23.77 5.54 15.03
CA GLU A 136 -22.49 6.11 15.38
C GLU A 136 -21.80 5.22 16.41
N ARG A 137 -20.52 4.93 16.17
CA ARG A 137 -19.66 4.24 17.12
C ARG A 137 -18.42 5.09 17.37
N THR A 138 -18.34 5.63 18.57
CA THR A 138 -17.15 6.31 19.07
C THR A 138 -16.28 5.33 19.83
N THR A 139 -15.05 5.14 19.35
CA THR A 139 -14.01 4.40 20.06
C THR A 139 -13.10 5.40 20.74
N ARG A 140 -12.81 5.17 22.03
CA ARG A 140 -11.91 6.01 22.82
C ARG A 140 -10.74 5.19 23.32
N TRP A 141 -9.54 5.76 23.25
CA TRP A 141 -8.33 5.13 23.77
C TRP A 141 -7.39 6.20 24.32
N TRP A 142 -6.40 5.78 25.09
CA TRP A 142 -5.35 6.67 25.57
C TRP A 142 -4.07 6.40 24.79
N GLU A 143 -3.47 7.46 24.26
CA GLU A 143 -2.18 7.38 23.56
C GLU A 143 -1.04 7.92 24.43
N PRO A 144 0.09 7.20 24.53
CA PRO A 144 1.26 7.74 25.21
C PRO A 144 1.85 8.92 24.46
N ALA A 145 2.51 9.81 25.21
CA ALA A 145 3.34 10.85 24.63
C ALA A 145 4.54 10.23 23.91
N GLY A 146 4.98 10.82 22.79
CA GLY A 146 6.12 10.30 22.04
C GLY A 146 6.46 11.14 20.82
N TRP A 147 7.71 11.02 20.36
CA TRP A 147 8.13 11.60 19.09
C TRP A 147 7.53 10.81 17.93
N VAL A 148 6.88 11.53 17.02
CA VAL A 148 6.46 11.02 15.73
C VAL A 148 7.53 11.37 14.72
N ASN A 149 8.09 10.35 14.08
CA ASN A 149 9.01 10.47 12.95
C ASN A 149 8.36 9.81 11.74
N GLY A 150 8.50 10.37 10.56
CA GLY A 150 7.94 9.73 9.39
C GLY A 150 8.21 10.43 8.08
N LEU A 151 7.60 9.88 7.04
CA LEU A 151 7.60 10.37 5.68
C LEU A 151 6.16 10.50 5.24
N ARG A 152 5.82 11.60 4.58
CA ARG A 152 4.56 11.76 3.83
C ARG A 152 4.91 12.08 2.40
N TYR A 153 4.24 11.43 1.46
CA TYR A 153 4.62 11.53 0.06
C TYR A 153 3.41 11.58 -0.86
N ILE A 154 3.60 12.28 -1.98
CA ILE A 154 2.67 12.34 -3.11
C ILE A 154 3.44 11.96 -4.37
N TYR A 155 2.79 11.25 -5.28
CA TYR A 155 3.44 10.76 -6.48
C TYR A 155 2.47 10.62 -7.64
N GLY A 156 3.04 10.70 -8.84
CA GLY A 156 2.44 10.13 -10.04
C GLY A 156 3.07 8.77 -10.32
N ALA A 157 2.29 7.85 -10.87
CA ALA A 157 2.76 6.53 -11.26
C ALA A 157 2.29 6.14 -12.67
N GLY A 158 3.09 5.29 -13.31
CA GLY A 158 2.69 4.50 -14.45
C GLY A 158 2.70 3.03 -14.05
N ARG A 159 1.59 2.33 -14.31
CA ARG A 159 1.47 0.89 -14.11
C ARG A 159 1.29 0.19 -15.45
N LEU A 160 1.95 -0.94 -15.60
CA LEU A 160 1.74 -1.90 -16.67
C LEU A 160 1.26 -3.19 -16.02
N ILE A 161 0.12 -3.68 -16.45
CA ILE A 161 -0.47 -4.94 -16.02
C ILE A 161 -0.53 -5.83 -17.25
N SER A 162 -0.01 -7.05 -17.12
CA SER A 162 -0.23 -8.11 -18.10
C SER A 162 -1.04 -9.21 -17.42
N GLY A 163 -1.89 -9.87 -18.18
CA GLY A 163 -2.67 -11.02 -17.73
C GLY A 163 -3.31 -11.74 -18.90
N THR A 164 -3.76 -12.97 -18.68
CA THR A 164 -4.55 -13.72 -19.67
C THR A 164 -6.01 -13.64 -19.27
N GLU A 165 -6.90 -13.29 -20.19
CA GLU A 165 -8.36 -13.26 -19.99
C GLU A 165 -9.06 -14.26 -20.92
N VAL A 166 -10.23 -14.79 -20.53
CA VAL A 166 -11.09 -15.55 -21.46
C VAL A 166 -11.96 -14.56 -22.24
N VAL A 167 -11.59 -14.33 -23.49
CA VAL A 167 -12.30 -13.45 -24.42
C VAL A 167 -13.12 -14.30 -25.39
N LYS A 168 -14.46 -14.22 -25.30
CA LYS A 168 -15.40 -14.93 -26.19
C LYS A 168 -15.11 -16.44 -26.32
N GLY A 169 -14.62 -17.07 -25.25
CA GLY A 169 -14.28 -18.49 -25.20
C GLY A 169 -12.85 -18.84 -25.63
N SER A 170 -12.00 -17.86 -25.96
CA SER A 170 -10.56 -18.02 -26.23
C SER A 170 -9.74 -17.36 -25.13
N LEU A 171 -8.63 -17.96 -24.72
CA LEU A 171 -7.64 -17.30 -23.86
C LEU A 171 -6.84 -16.29 -24.71
N ASP A 172 -6.78 -15.04 -24.27
CA ASP A 172 -5.98 -13.99 -24.91
C ASP A 172 -5.15 -13.22 -23.88
N THR A 173 -3.93 -12.83 -24.25
CA THR A 173 -3.04 -12.06 -23.39
C THR A 173 -3.34 -10.58 -23.56
N GLN A 174 -3.78 -9.94 -22.47
CA GLN A 174 -4.04 -8.52 -22.45
C GLN A 174 -2.93 -7.76 -21.74
N TYR A 175 -2.69 -6.55 -22.22
CA TYR A 175 -1.80 -5.57 -21.63
C TYR A 175 -2.58 -4.31 -21.37
N ALA A 176 -2.50 -3.84 -20.14
CA ALA A 176 -3.11 -2.60 -19.74
C ALA A 176 -2.11 -1.69 -19.07
N ALA A 177 -2.23 -0.41 -19.39
CA ALA A 177 -1.43 0.64 -18.81
C ALA A 177 -2.34 1.59 -18.06
N ALA A 178 -1.98 1.90 -16.83
CA ALA A 178 -2.64 2.93 -16.03
C ALA A 178 -1.68 4.08 -15.75
N ALA A 179 -2.22 5.30 -15.80
CA ALA A 179 -1.63 6.44 -15.14
C ALA A 179 -2.28 6.59 -13.77
N ALA A 180 -1.54 7.05 -12.78
CA ALA A 180 -2.07 7.12 -11.44
C ALA A 180 -1.48 8.26 -10.61
N ILE A 181 -2.23 8.64 -9.59
CA ILE A 181 -1.82 9.62 -8.58
C ILE A 181 -2.10 9.02 -7.23
N GLY A 182 -1.09 9.01 -6.37
CA GLY A 182 -1.19 8.46 -5.04
C GLY A 182 -0.59 9.36 -3.98
N VAL A 183 -1.04 9.10 -2.76
CA VAL A 183 -0.49 9.68 -1.54
C VAL A 183 -0.21 8.56 -0.56
N GLY A 184 0.83 8.73 0.24
CA GLY A 184 1.14 7.77 1.28
C GLY A 184 1.89 8.40 2.43
N MET A 185 1.99 7.61 3.48
CA MET A 185 2.73 7.96 4.68
C MET A 185 3.34 6.74 5.31
N MET A 186 4.49 6.93 5.94
CA MET A 186 5.12 5.97 6.84
C MET A 186 5.49 6.73 8.10
N GLU A 187 4.90 6.36 9.23
CA GLU A 187 5.12 7.06 10.49
C GLU A 187 5.47 6.08 11.60
N THR A 188 6.34 6.50 12.50
CA THR A 188 6.77 5.77 13.67
C THR A 188 6.60 6.62 14.91
N LYS A 189 5.94 6.02 15.91
CA LYS A 189 5.80 6.57 17.26
C LYS A 189 6.11 5.49 18.30
N PHE A 190 5.46 4.34 18.18
CA PHE A 190 5.71 3.13 18.98
C PHE A 190 5.91 1.89 18.13
N THR A 191 5.22 1.85 16.99
CA THR A 191 5.43 0.93 15.88
C THR A 191 5.52 1.77 14.61
N THR A 192 6.21 1.27 13.60
CA THR A 192 6.24 1.92 12.29
C THR A 192 5.10 1.34 11.46
N TRP A 193 4.20 2.19 11.02
CA TRP A 193 3.10 1.81 10.14
C TRP A 193 3.19 2.63 8.86
N PHE A 194 2.61 2.10 7.81
CA PHE A 194 2.50 2.80 6.54
C PHE A 194 1.12 2.62 5.96
N ALA A 195 0.70 3.62 5.21
CA ALA A 195 -0.57 3.62 4.50
C ALA A 195 -0.40 4.39 3.20
N GLU A 196 -0.95 3.85 2.13
CA GLU A 196 -0.87 4.40 0.79
C GLU A 196 -2.20 4.20 0.09
N THR A 197 -2.62 5.22 -0.65
CA THR A 197 -3.79 5.12 -1.51
C THR A 197 -3.51 5.79 -2.84
N GLU A 198 -4.07 5.23 -3.90
CA GLU A 198 -3.82 5.63 -5.27
C GLU A 198 -5.11 5.54 -6.09
N ILE A 199 -5.31 6.55 -6.94
CA ILE A 199 -6.36 6.55 -7.96
C ILE A 199 -5.70 6.24 -9.30
N LEU A 200 -6.28 5.27 -10.01
CA LEU A 200 -5.80 4.72 -11.27
C LEU A 200 -6.72 5.16 -12.40
N PHE A 201 -6.12 5.51 -13.54
CA PHE A 201 -6.82 5.81 -14.78
C PHE A 201 -6.22 4.99 -15.93
N PHE A 202 -7.05 4.19 -16.57
CA PHE A 202 -6.70 3.32 -17.68
C PHE A 202 -7.16 3.98 -18.99
N PRO A 203 -6.27 4.69 -19.72
CA PRO A 203 -6.67 5.41 -20.93
C PRO A 203 -7.09 4.46 -22.06
N GLY A 204 -8.31 4.66 -22.55
CA GLY A 204 -8.85 4.01 -23.74
C GLY A 204 -9.46 2.64 -23.46
N VAL A 205 -10.14 2.11 -24.48
CA VAL A 205 -10.72 0.75 -24.51
C VAL A 205 -9.56 -0.27 -24.57
N GLN A 206 -8.84 -0.42 -23.46
CA GLN A 206 -7.81 -1.45 -23.29
C GLN A 206 -8.43 -2.83 -23.06
N TRP A 207 -9.77 -2.89 -22.96
CA TRP A 207 -10.57 -4.06 -22.58
C TRP A 207 -11.66 -4.30 -23.62
N GLN A 208 -11.99 -5.57 -23.92
CA GLN A 208 -13.06 -5.90 -24.87
C GLN A 208 -14.49 -5.75 -24.30
N GLU A 209 -14.64 -5.60 -22.98
CA GLU A 209 -15.94 -5.36 -22.35
C GLU A 209 -16.24 -3.85 -22.34
N GLU A 210 -17.21 -3.41 -23.15
CA GLU A 210 -17.60 -2.00 -23.32
C GLU A 210 -18.12 -1.32 -22.03
N GLU A 211 -18.35 -2.08 -20.95
CA GLU A 211 -18.93 -1.58 -19.69
C GLU A 211 -17.92 -1.43 -18.54
N ARG A 212 -16.62 -1.76 -18.73
CA ARG A 212 -15.63 -1.62 -17.65
C ARG A 212 -15.28 -0.15 -17.39
N SER A 213 -15.23 0.21 -16.11
CA SER A 213 -14.80 1.55 -15.65
C SER A 213 -13.34 1.81 -16.05
N GLU A 214 -13.02 2.99 -16.59
CA GLU A 214 -11.61 3.39 -16.81
C GLU A 214 -10.87 3.74 -15.51
N TRP A 215 -11.61 3.83 -14.40
CA TRP A 215 -11.08 4.22 -13.10
C TRP A 215 -10.91 3.02 -12.19
N GLY A 216 -9.78 3.01 -11.49
CA GLY A 216 -9.50 2.09 -10.40
C GLY A 216 -9.05 2.81 -9.13
N TRP A 217 -9.03 2.07 -8.03
CA TRP A 217 -8.59 2.51 -6.72
C TRP A 217 -7.71 1.44 -6.08
N TYR A 218 -6.65 1.89 -5.43
CA TYR A 218 -5.72 1.05 -4.71
C TYR A 218 -5.50 1.59 -3.30
N PHE A 219 -5.38 0.66 -2.36
CA PHE A 219 -5.00 0.92 -0.99
C PHE A 219 -4.00 -0.14 -0.54
N ARG A 220 -2.96 0.28 0.17
CA ARG A 220 -2.02 -0.60 0.87
C ARG A 220 -1.76 -0.02 2.25
N GLY A 221 -1.95 -0.83 3.28
CA GLY A 221 -1.67 -0.45 4.66
C GLY A 221 -0.98 -1.58 5.40
N GLY A 222 0.00 -1.25 6.24
CA GLY A 222 0.79 -2.26 6.92
C GLY A 222 1.59 -1.74 8.11
N ALA A 223 2.31 -2.66 8.72
CA ALA A 223 3.20 -2.41 9.85
C ALA A 223 4.58 -3.02 9.61
N LEU A 224 5.61 -2.34 10.11
CA LEU A 224 6.99 -2.80 10.07
C LEU A 224 7.46 -3.20 11.48
N PHE A 225 8.17 -4.32 11.52
CA PHE A 225 8.80 -4.91 12.69
C PHE A 225 10.29 -5.10 12.39
N GLY A 226 11.07 -4.04 12.58
CA GLY A 226 12.46 -3.99 12.11
C GLY A 226 12.50 -4.01 10.57
N PRO A 227 13.23 -4.94 9.93
CA PRO A 227 13.29 -4.99 8.47
C PRO A 227 12.08 -5.71 7.89
N VAL A 228 11.27 -6.41 8.70
CA VAL A 228 10.15 -7.21 8.21
C VAL A 228 8.88 -6.37 8.20
N PHE A 229 8.02 -6.57 7.23
CA PHE A 229 6.69 -5.95 7.21
C PHE A 229 5.59 -6.97 6.93
N ILE A 230 4.39 -6.60 7.36
CA ILE A 230 3.14 -7.25 6.98
C ILE A 230 2.21 -6.15 6.47
N ASP A 231 1.54 -6.40 5.36
CA ASP A 231 0.60 -5.46 4.78
C ASP A 231 -0.68 -6.12 4.28
N LEU A 232 -1.67 -5.27 4.06
CA LEU A 232 -2.93 -5.56 3.44
C LEU A 232 -3.08 -4.65 2.24
N THR A 233 -3.43 -5.23 1.09
CA THR A 233 -3.76 -4.51 -0.12
C THR A 233 -5.22 -4.73 -0.49
N VAL A 234 -5.88 -3.64 -0.86
CA VAL A 234 -7.16 -3.65 -1.56
C VAL A 234 -6.93 -2.99 -2.90
N LEU A 235 -7.29 -3.68 -3.98
CA LEU A 235 -7.24 -3.16 -5.33
C LEU A 235 -8.62 -3.33 -5.95
N LEU A 236 -9.13 -2.29 -6.57
CA LEU A 236 -10.36 -2.29 -7.32
C LEU A 236 -10.03 -1.62 -8.65
N ASP A 237 -9.72 -2.41 -9.68
CA ASP A 237 -9.36 -1.84 -10.98
C ASP A 237 -10.03 -2.62 -12.13
N PRO A 238 -10.15 -2.02 -13.32
CA PRO A 238 -10.74 -2.70 -14.46
C PRO A 238 -9.89 -3.83 -15.05
N ALA A 239 -8.61 -3.91 -14.70
CA ALA A 239 -7.65 -4.83 -15.29
C ALA A 239 -7.70 -6.21 -14.66
N ILE A 240 -7.65 -6.22 -13.35
CA ILE A 240 -7.60 -7.41 -12.52
C ILE A 240 -8.97 -7.65 -11.87
N GLY A 241 -9.78 -6.59 -11.69
CA GLY A 241 -11.04 -6.61 -10.96
C GLY A 241 -10.84 -6.19 -9.51
N GLY A 242 -11.58 -6.82 -8.58
CA GLY A 242 -11.29 -6.67 -7.16
C GLY A 242 -10.07 -7.52 -6.76
N GLU A 243 -9.30 -7.10 -5.77
CA GLU A 243 -8.30 -7.91 -5.08
C GLU A 243 -8.27 -7.50 -3.61
N LEU A 244 -8.28 -8.51 -2.73
CA LEU A 244 -7.87 -8.38 -1.34
C LEU A 244 -6.68 -9.30 -1.13
N SER A 245 -5.55 -8.74 -0.73
CA SER A 245 -4.33 -9.50 -0.52
C SER A 245 -3.60 -9.13 0.76
N ILE A 246 -2.83 -10.10 1.27
CA ILE A 246 -2.00 -9.98 2.47
C ILE A 246 -0.56 -10.21 2.04
N GLY A 247 0.30 -9.21 2.25
CA GLY A 247 1.73 -9.31 1.97
C GLY A 247 2.55 -9.51 3.22
N ALA A 248 3.67 -10.21 3.07
CA ALA A 248 4.73 -10.26 4.05
C ALA A 248 6.08 -10.19 3.34
N GLY A 249 7.00 -9.38 3.86
CA GLY A 249 8.25 -9.14 3.19
C GLY A 249 9.30 -8.48 4.06
N PHE A 250 10.35 -8.02 3.43
CA PHE A 250 11.47 -7.37 4.05
C PHE A 250 11.87 -6.11 3.28
N MET A 251 12.22 -5.08 4.04
CA MET A 251 12.86 -3.85 3.56
C MET A 251 14.37 -4.07 3.51
N LEU A 252 15.00 -3.63 2.43
CA LEU A 252 16.43 -3.65 2.20
C LEU A 252 16.94 -2.21 2.17
N GLY A 253 18.05 -1.95 2.87
CA GLY A 253 18.77 -0.67 2.75
C GLY A 253 18.22 0.48 3.61
N ASN A 254 19.10 1.48 3.77
CA ASN A 254 18.89 2.82 4.30
C ASN A 254 19.87 3.73 3.55
#